data_AF-X1G364-F1
#
_entry.id   AF-X1G364-F1
#
_cell.length_a   1.000
_cell.length_b   1.000
_cell.length_c   1.000
_cell.angle_alpha   90.00
_cell.angle_beta   90.00
_cell.angle_gamma   90.00
#
_symmetry.space_group_name_H-M   'P 1'
#
loop_
_entity.id
_entity.type
_entity.pdbx_description
1 polymer ?
#
loop_
_entity_poly.entity_id
_entity_poly.type
_entity_poly.pdbx_seq_one_letter_code
_entity_poly.pdbx_strand_id
1 'polypeptide(L)'
;LTQAFASFSPPVAAASIAQVHRAEIEKDGVRRPVAVKILRPNIAERFRRDLGALMFAARTAEALSPEARRLRSIEIVDTLARSVAMEMDLRLEAAALSEMAENTRDDPDFRVPMVDWDRTSHHVLTMEWIEGLPLSDRARLEAAQVDLPDLGRKVIQSFLQHALRDGLFHADMHPGNLFVDDSGRLVAVDFGIMGRLGLKERRFLAEILLGFITRDYRRVAEVHFEAGYVPAHHSIENFAQAIRAIGEPIHNRR
;
A
#
# COMPACT_ATOMS: atom_id res chain seq x y z
N LEU A 1 9.14 -27.00 6.29
CA LEU A 1 7.72 -26.64 6.53
C LEU A 1 7.09 -27.53 7.61
N THR A 2 7.16 -28.86 7.49
CA THR A 2 6.55 -29.82 8.43
C THR A 2 7.07 -29.78 9.88
N GLN A 3 8.25 -29.22 10.14
CA GLN A 3 8.75 -28.98 11.51
C GLN A 3 8.35 -27.61 12.07
N ALA A 4 7.91 -26.67 11.23
CA ALA A 4 7.62 -25.30 11.63
C ALA A 4 6.10 -25.05 11.85
N PHE A 5 5.26 -25.84 11.19
CA PHE A 5 3.79 -25.71 11.22
C PHE A 5 3.14 -27.05 11.56
N ALA A 6 2.10 -27.03 12.39
CA ALA A 6 1.31 -28.19 12.78
C ALA A 6 0.35 -28.65 11.67
N SER A 7 -0.13 -27.71 10.86
CA SER A 7 -0.93 -27.99 9.64
C SER A 7 -0.67 -26.91 8.60
N PHE A 8 -0.90 -27.23 7.32
CA PHE A 8 -0.63 -26.33 6.20
C PHE A 8 -1.60 -26.62 5.03
N SER A 9 -2.34 -25.61 4.58
CA SER A 9 -3.39 -25.76 3.56
C SER A 9 -2.84 -25.61 2.13
N PRO A 10 -3.61 -26.03 1.10
CA PRO A 10 -3.46 -25.49 -0.25
C PRO A 10 -3.55 -23.95 -0.27
N PRO A 11 -3.06 -23.27 -1.31
CA PRO A 11 -3.07 -21.81 -1.37
C PRO A 11 -4.51 -21.29 -1.35
N VAL A 12 -4.77 -20.30 -0.50
CA VAL A 12 -6.07 -19.65 -0.34
C VAL A 12 -6.18 -18.37 -1.16
N ALA A 13 -5.04 -17.73 -1.44
CA ALA A 13 -4.94 -16.57 -2.32
C ALA A 13 -3.62 -16.60 -3.09
N ALA A 14 -3.59 -15.94 -4.23
CA ALA A 14 -2.39 -15.87 -5.06
C ALA A 14 -2.24 -14.44 -5.62
N ALA A 15 -1.09 -13.85 -5.36
CA ALA A 15 -0.68 -12.56 -5.91
C ALA A 15 0.31 -12.77 -7.07
N SER A 16 0.88 -11.67 -7.59
CA SER A 16 1.82 -11.67 -8.72
C SER A 16 3.05 -12.56 -8.45
N ILE A 17 3.69 -12.41 -7.30
CA ILE A 17 4.97 -13.06 -6.97
C ILE A 17 4.88 -14.10 -5.85
N ALA A 18 3.79 -14.09 -5.09
CA ALA A 18 3.61 -14.91 -3.89
C ALA A 18 2.25 -15.60 -3.87
N GLN A 19 2.16 -16.64 -3.04
CA GLN A 19 0.95 -17.36 -2.70
C GLN A 19 0.75 -17.32 -1.18
N VAL A 20 -0.49 -17.22 -0.74
CA VAL A 20 -0.84 -17.21 0.68
C VAL A 20 -1.51 -18.53 1.03
N HIS A 21 -1.09 -19.11 2.14
CA HIS A 21 -1.63 -20.35 2.69
C HIS A 21 -2.13 -20.10 4.11
N ARG A 22 -3.17 -20.83 4.52
CA ARG A 22 -3.54 -20.93 5.92
C ARG A 22 -2.73 -22.06 6.55
N ALA A 23 -2.17 -21.82 7.72
CA ALA A 23 -1.44 -22.82 8.48
C ALA A 23 -1.76 -22.70 9.97
N GLU A 24 -1.27 -23.65 10.76
CA GLU A 24 -1.34 -23.57 12.22
C GLU A 24 0.07 -23.70 12.80
N ILE A 25 0.39 -22.85 13.77
CA ILE A 25 1.56 -23.01 14.63
C ILE A 25 1.13 -23.56 15.98
N GLU A 26 2.00 -24.34 16.61
CA GLU A 26 1.81 -24.83 17.97
C GLU A 26 2.86 -24.19 18.87
N LYS A 27 2.41 -23.44 19.88
CA LYS A 27 3.27 -22.80 20.88
C LYS A 27 2.68 -23.07 22.26
N ASP A 28 3.50 -23.64 23.15
CA ASP A 28 3.10 -24.03 24.51
C ASP A 28 1.86 -24.94 24.54
N GLY A 29 1.75 -25.86 23.56
CA GLY A 29 0.61 -26.77 23.39
C GLY A 29 -0.67 -26.11 22.85
N VAL A 30 -0.64 -24.81 22.54
CA VAL A 30 -1.77 -24.08 21.97
C VAL A 30 -1.57 -23.89 20.48
N ARG A 31 -2.57 -24.32 19.70
CA ARG A 31 -2.59 -24.08 18.25
C ARG A 31 -3.16 -22.71 17.93
N ARG A 32 -2.52 -22.01 17.00
CA ARG A 32 -2.95 -20.70 16.51
C ARG A 32 -2.91 -20.67 14.98
N PRO A 33 -3.95 -20.14 14.32
CA PRO A 33 -3.96 -20.01 12.87
C PRO A 33 -3.02 -18.87 12.45
N VAL A 34 -2.31 -19.09 11.35
CA VAL A 34 -1.41 -18.10 10.72
C VAL A 34 -1.62 -18.06 9.21
N ALA A 35 -1.41 -16.88 8.63
CA ALA A 35 -1.25 -16.70 7.21
C ALA A 35 0.23 -16.84 6.85
N VAL A 36 0.54 -17.66 5.83
CA VAL A 36 1.90 -17.88 5.35
C VAL A 36 1.97 -17.46 3.88
N LYS A 37 2.57 -16.30 3.64
CA LYS A 37 2.87 -15.77 2.30
C LYS A 37 4.22 -16.32 1.86
N ILE A 38 4.25 -17.05 0.75
CA ILE A 38 5.45 -17.72 0.22
C ILE A 38 5.66 -17.28 -1.22
N LEU A 39 6.89 -16.94 -1.59
CA LEU A 39 7.23 -16.65 -2.99
C LEU A 39 6.96 -17.87 -3.87
N ARG A 40 6.43 -17.62 -5.08
CA ARG A 40 6.18 -18.68 -6.05
C ARG A 40 7.50 -19.38 -6.42
N PRO A 41 7.49 -20.71 -6.62
CA PRO A 41 8.66 -21.42 -7.10
C PRO A 41 9.22 -20.79 -8.38
N ASN A 42 10.55 -20.68 -8.47
CA ASN A 42 11.28 -20.17 -9.64
C ASN A 42 10.97 -18.71 -10.03
N ILE A 43 10.29 -17.93 -9.18
CA ILE A 43 9.91 -16.55 -9.50
C ILE A 43 11.15 -15.68 -9.76
N ALA A 44 12.22 -15.88 -8.99
CA ALA A 44 13.51 -15.21 -9.14
C ALA A 44 14.12 -15.38 -10.53
N GLU A 45 14.14 -16.62 -11.01
CA GLU A 45 14.69 -16.96 -12.32
C GLU A 45 13.85 -16.37 -13.45
N ARG A 46 12.53 -16.46 -13.32
CA ARG A 46 11.61 -15.88 -14.31
C ARG A 46 11.82 -14.37 -14.42
N PHE A 47 11.88 -13.65 -13.30
CA PHE A 47 12.14 -12.20 -13.32
C PHE A 47 13.51 -11.85 -13.87
N ARG A 48 14.56 -12.57 -13.50
CA ARG A 48 15.91 -12.35 -14.04
C ARG A 48 15.91 -12.47 -15.57
N ARG A 49 15.21 -13.46 -16.13
CA ARG A 49 15.08 -13.63 -17.58
C ARG A 49 14.29 -12.48 -18.22
N ASP A 50 13.14 -12.14 -17.64
CA ASP A 50 12.25 -11.12 -18.18
C ASP A 50 12.91 -9.72 -18.14
N LEU A 51 13.60 -9.37 -17.04
CA LEU A 51 14.40 -8.15 -16.92
C LEU A 51 15.59 -8.14 -17.90
N GLY A 52 16.23 -9.28 -18.12
CA GLY A 52 17.29 -9.41 -19.13
C GLY A 52 16.80 -9.09 -20.54
N ALA A 53 15.60 -9.59 -20.90
CA ALA A 53 14.97 -9.30 -22.18
C ALA A 53 14.58 -7.82 -22.31
N LEU A 54 14.01 -7.22 -21.25
CA LEU A 54 13.69 -5.80 -21.22
C LEU A 54 14.94 -4.92 -21.35
N MET A 55 16.02 -5.27 -20.65
CA MET A 55 17.28 -4.54 -20.72
C MET A 55 17.90 -4.63 -22.12
N PHE A 56 17.84 -5.80 -22.75
CA PHE A 56 18.26 -5.95 -24.15
C PHE A 56 17.45 -5.05 -25.08
N ALA A 57 16.11 -5.04 -24.94
CA ALA A 57 15.23 -4.19 -25.73
C ALA A 57 15.51 -2.70 -25.49
N ALA A 58 15.68 -2.27 -24.23
CA ALA A 58 15.99 -0.89 -23.87
C ALA A 58 17.31 -0.42 -24.49
N ARG A 59 18.38 -1.22 -24.36
CA ARG A 59 19.68 -0.92 -24.98
C ARG A 59 19.58 -0.81 -26.50
N THR A 60 18.83 -1.71 -27.12
CA THR A 60 18.60 -1.70 -28.57
C THR A 60 17.81 -0.46 -29.00
N ALA A 61 16.76 -0.12 -28.28
CA ALA A 61 15.93 1.05 -28.56
C ALA A 61 16.73 2.36 -28.45
N GLU A 62 17.51 2.55 -27.39
CA GLU A 62 18.32 3.77 -27.22
C GLU A 62 19.49 3.88 -28.20
N ALA A 63 20.00 2.74 -28.69
CA ALA A 63 21.00 2.70 -29.75
C ALA A 63 20.41 3.13 -31.10
N LEU A 64 19.14 2.80 -31.37
CA LEU A 64 18.47 3.03 -32.66
C LEU A 64 17.62 4.31 -32.72
N SER A 65 17.18 4.87 -31.58
CA SER A 65 16.28 6.02 -31.52
C SER A 65 16.72 7.07 -30.48
N PRO A 66 16.93 8.34 -30.90
CA PRO A 66 17.13 9.46 -29.99
C PRO A 66 15.95 9.70 -29.04
N GLU A 67 14.72 9.43 -29.47
CA GLU A 67 13.51 9.57 -28.67
C GLU A 67 13.50 8.55 -27.52
N ALA A 68 13.88 7.30 -27.80
CA ALA A 68 14.03 6.28 -26.77
C ALA A 68 15.10 6.67 -25.73
N ARG A 69 16.20 7.27 -26.17
CA ARG A 69 17.24 7.81 -25.26
C ARG A 69 16.71 8.97 -24.41
N ARG A 70 15.86 9.83 -24.98
CA ARG A 70 15.19 10.90 -24.24
C ARG A 70 14.22 10.36 -23.19
N LEU A 71 13.58 9.23 -23.45
CA LEU A 71 12.73 8.51 -22.48
C LEU A 71 13.54 7.75 -21.43
N ARG A 72 14.86 7.59 -21.62
CA ARG A 72 15.76 6.88 -20.71
C ARG A 72 15.28 5.46 -20.39
N SER A 73 14.94 4.72 -21.44
CA SER A 73 14.48 3.33 -21.37
C SER A 73 15.35 2.43 -20.48
N ILE A 74 16.68 2.61 -20.48
CA ILE A 74 17.59 1.87 -19.60
C ILE A 74 17.32 2.21 -18.13
N GLU A 75 17.22 3.50 -17.78
CA GLU A 75 16.92 3.95 -16.41
C GLU A 75 15.55 3.44 -15.92
N ILE A 76 14.56 3.36 -16.81
CA ILE A 76 13.25 2.79 -16.52
C ILE A 76 13.38 1.31 -16.16
N VAL A 77 14.10 0.51 -16.96
CA VAL A 77 14.30 -0.92 -16.69
C VAL A 77 15.10 -1.14 -15.41
N ASP A 78 16.13 -0.34 -15.16
CA ASP A 78 16.90 -0.41 -13.91
C ASP A 78 16.04 -0.07 -12.68
N THR A 79 15.12 0.88 -12.80
CA THR A 79 14.17 1.23 -11.75
C THR A 79 13.20 0.08 -11.47
N LEU A 80 12.66 -0.54 -12.53
CA LEU A 80 11.82 -1.71 -12.40
C LEU A 80 12.58 -2.88 -11.75
N ALA A 81 13.83 -3.13 -12.14
CA ALA A 81 14.66 -4.18 -11.58
C ALA A 81 14.87 -4.00 -10.07
N ARG A 82 15.14 -2.77 -9.62
CA ARG A 82 15.24 -2.45 -8.19
C ARG A 82 13.93 -2.66 -7.44
N SER A 83 12.80 -2.23 -8.02
CA SER A 83 11.47 -2.40 -7.42
C SER A 83 11.14 -3.88 -7.20
N VAL A 84 11.30 -4.69 -8.25
CA VAL A 84 11.04 -6.14 -8.18
C VAL A 84 11.97 -6.83 -7.18
N ALA A 85 13.24 -6.43 -7.11
CA ALA A 85 14.18 -6.99 -6.15
C ALA A 85 13.75 -6.72 -4.69
N MET A 86 13.14 -5.56 -4.40
CA MET A 86 12.58 -5.28 -3.08
C MET A 86 11.34 -6.13 -2.78
N GLU A 87 10.43 -6.31 -3.75
CA GLU A 87 9.26 -7.17 -3.57
C GLU A 87 9.63 -8.65 -3.34
N MET A 88 10.81 -9.07 -3.79
CA MET A 88 11.32 -10.42 -3.61
C MET A 88 11.90 -10.72 -2.22
N ASP A 89 12.01 -9.74 -1.33
CA ASP A 89 12.43 -9.98 0.06
C ASP A 89 11.24 -9.74 1.00
N LEU A 90 10.55 -10.82 1.36
CA LEU A 90 9.35 -10.75 2.21
C LEU A 90 9.65 -10.24 3.63
N ARG A 91 10.93 -10.13 4.04
CA ARG A 91 11.30 -9.49 5.31
C ARG A 91 11.05 -7.98 5.29
N LEU A 92 11.09 -7.35 4.13
CA LEU A 92 10.79 -5.92 4.00
C LEU A 92 9.32 -5.64 4.27
N GLU A 93 8.43 -6.48 3.73
CA GLU A 93 6.99 -6.43 4.03
C GLU A 93 6.72 -6.74 5.52
N ALA A 94 7.41 -7.73 6.09
CA ALA A 94 7.33 -8.06 7.51
C ALA A 94 7.73 -6.86 8.40
N ALA A 95 8.81 -6.17 8.03
CA ALA A 95 9.29 -4.99 8.75
C ALA A 95 8.29 -3.84 8.66
N ALA A 96 7.71 -3.61 7.47
CA ALA A 96 6.65 -2.62 7.27
C ALA A 96 5.40 -2.90 8.13
N LEU A 97 4.96 -4.16 8.19
CA LEU A 97 3.88 -4.60 9.09
C LEU A 97 4.21 -4.30 10.56
N SER A 98 5.43 -4.65 11.01
CA SER A 98 5.85 -4.44 12.39
C SER A 98 5.92 -2.96 12.77
N GLU A 99 6.47 -2.12 11.89
CA GLU A 99 6.51 -0.67 12.09
C GLU A 99 5.10 -0.07 12.11
N MET A 100 4.21 -0.53 11.23
CA MET A 100 2.82 -0.08 11.25
C MET A 100 2.11 -0.48 12.54
N ALA A 101 2.35 -1.70 13.05
CA ALA A 101 1.77 -2.17 14.31
C ALA A 101 2.19 -1.27 15.48
N GLU A 102 3.45 -0.86 15.54
CA GLU A 102 3.95 0.07 16.55
C GLU A 102 3.32 1.46 16.39
N ASN A 103 3.29 1.97 15.16
CA ASN A 103 2.77 3.30 14.85
C ASN A 103 1.26 3.44 15.12
N THR A 104 0.51 2.35 15.01
CA THR A 104 -0.96 2.33 15.13
C THR A 104 -1.48 1.69 16.39
N ARG A 105 -0.61 1.40 17.38
CA ARG A 105 -0.99 0.73 18.63
C ARG A 105 -2.14 1.44 19.37
N ASP A 106 -2.19 2.76 19.27
CA ASP A 106 -3.14 3.60 19.98
C ASP A 106 -4.33 4.03 19.09
N ASP A 107 -4.43 3.50 17.85
CA ASP A 107 -5.55 3.75 16.94
C ASP A 107 -6.68 2.73 17.21
N PRO A 108 -7.86 3.15 17.74
CA PRO A 108 -8.89 2.20 18.17
C PRO A 108 -9.58 1.48 16.99
N ASP A 109 -9.64 2.13 15.84
CA ASP A 109 -10.39 1.66 14.65
C ASP A 109 -9.50 0.94 13.63
N PHE A 110 -8.20 0.79 13.89
CA PHE A 110 -7.25 0.22 12.95
C PHE A 110 -6.29 -0.75 13.62
N ARG A 111 -5.94 -1.83 12.93
CA ARG A 111 -4.84 -2.70 13.34
C ARG A 111 -4.22 -3.41 12.15
N VAL A 112 -3.10 -4.08 12.42
CA VAL A 112 -2.45 -4.99 11.47
C VAL A 112 -2.23 -6.37 12.11
N PRO A 113 -2.06 -7.43 11.31
CA PRO A 113 -1.64 -8.74 11.79
C PRO A 113 -0.31 -8.68 12.53
N MET A 114 -0.16 -9.47 13.60
CA MET A 114 1.15 -9.67 14.22
C MET A 114 2.04 -10.56 13.33
N VAL A 115 3.30 -10.17 13.15
CA VAL A 115 4.31 -10.95 12.42
C VAL A 115 4.92 -12.01 13.35
N ASP A 116 5.02 -13.25 12.85
CA ASP A 116 5.83 -14.30 13.47
C ASP A 116 7.24 -14.27 12.86
N TRP A 117 8.14 -13.56 13.56
CA TRP A 117 9.53 -13.40 13.13
C TRP A 117 10.34 -14.71 13.18
N ASP A 118 9.97 -15.66 14.05
CA ASP A 118 10.66 -16.95 14.15
C ASP A 118 10.44 -17.81 12.89
N ARG A 119 9.35 -17.56 12.14
CA ARG A 119 8.97 -18.25 10.90
C ARG A 119 8.95 -17.33 9.68
N THR A 120 9.57 -16.17 9.77
CA THR A 120 9.72 -15.23 8.67
C THR A 120 11.15 -15.24 8.13
N SER A 121 11.29 -15.21 6.81
CA SER A 121 12.56 -15.26 6.09
C SER A 121 12.44 -14.52 4.76
N HIS A 122 13.52 -14.47 4.00
CA HIS A 122 13.53 -13.81 2.68
C HIS A 122 12.41 -14.29 1.73
N HIS A 123 12.02 -15.57 1.80
CA HIS A 123 11.04 -16.17 0.87
C HIS A 123 9.69 -16.50 1.52
N VAL A 124 9.55 -16.26 2.82
CA VAL A 124 8.36 -16.64 3.60
C VAL A 124 8.05 -15.53 4.60
N LEU A 125 6.83 -14.99 4.56
CA LEU A 125 6.27 -14.14 5.60
C LEU A 125 5.18 -14.93 6.34
N THR A 126 5.33 -15.05 7.65
CA THR A 126 4.33 -15.67 8.53
C THR A 126 3.73 -14.60 9.43
N MET A 127 2.40 -14.49 9.44
CA MET A 127 1.67 -13.52 10.25
C MET A 127 0.37 -14.10 10.80
N GLU A 128 -0.23 -13.43 11.77
CA GLU A 128 -1.55 -13.76 12.31
C GLU A 128 -2.58 -13.95 11.18
N TRP A 129 -3.38 -15.01 11.29
CA TRP A 129 -4.52 -15.19 10.42
C TRP A 129 -5.68 -14.31 10.89
N ILE A 130 -6.18 -13.44 10.01
CA ILE A 130 -7.29 -12.55 10.31
C ILE A 130 -8.61 -13.25 9.98
N GLU A 131 -9.34 -13.64 11.02
CA GLU A 131 -10.73 -14.08 10.91
C GLU A 131 -11.62 -12.83 10.82
N GLY A 132 -11.81 -12.29 9.62
CA GLY A 132 -12.60 -11.08 9.37
C GLY A 132 -13.37 -11.12 8.04
N LEU A 133 -14.23 -10.13 7.82
CA LEU A 133 -14.94 -9.98 6.56
C LEU A 133 -14.11 -9.12 5.59
N PRO A 134 -13.75 -9.63 4.40
CA PRO A 134 -13.01 -8.84 3.43
C PRO A 134 -13.88 -7.70 2.90
N LEU A 135 -13.29 -6.51 2.75
CA LEU A 135 -14.01 -5.32 2.26
C LEU A 135 -14.51 -5.49 0.81
N SER A 136 -13.88 -6.38 0.06
CA SER A 136 -14.32 -6.76 -1.28
C SER A 136 -15.63 -7.54 -1.33
N ASP A 137 -16.06 -8.17 -0.23
CA ASP A 137 -17.29 -8.97 -0.17
C ASP A 137 -18.45 -8.18 0.43
N ARG A 138 -19.02 -7.30 -0.39
CA ARG A 138 -20.15 -6.45 0.00
C ARG A 138 -21.35 -7.24 0.50
N ALA A 139 -21.66 -8.39 -0.12
CA ALA A 139 -22.83 -9.18 0.25
C ALA A 139 -22.71 -9.72 1.69
N ARG A 140 -21.51 -10.18 2.08
CA ARG A 140 -21.26 -10.62 3.45
C ARG A 140 -21.25 -9.48 4.46
N LEU A 141 -20.72 -8.30 4.08
CA LEU A 141 -20.78 -7.11 4.94
C LEU A 141 -22.23 -6.69 5.21
N GLU A 142 -23.08 -6.66 4.19
CA GLU A 142 -24.50 -6.34 4.32
C GLU A 142 -25.25 -7.40 5.16
N ALA A 143 -24.97 -8.68 4.93
CA ALA A 143 -25.55 -9.78 5.72
C ALA A 143 -25.13 -9.73 7.19
N ALA A 144 -23.91 -9.29 7.48
CA ALA A 144 -23.41 -9.05 8.82
C ALA A 144 -23.84 -7.68 9.41
N GLN A 145 -24.67 -6.92 8.68
CA GLN A 145 -25.19 -5.62 9.08
C GLN A 145 -24.09 -4.59 9.43
N VAL A 146 -22.96 -4.65 8.73
CA VAL A 146 -21.88 -3.67 8.88
C VAL A 146 -22.34 -2.31 8.35
N ASP A 147 -22.14 -1.25 9.15
CA ASP A 147 -22.39 0.13 8.72
C ASP A 147 -21.35 0.55 7.67
N LEU A 148 -21.73 0.45 6.39
CA LEU A 148 -20.83 0.75 5.26
C LEU A 148 -20.40 2.22 5.22
N PRO A 149 -21.28 3.22 5.47
CA PRO A 149 -20.84 4.61 5.66
C PRO A 149 -19.79 4.79 6.75
N ASP A 150 -19.96 4.17 7.92
CA ASP A 150 -18.96 4.22 9.00
C ASP A 150 -17.65 3.54 8.60
N LEU A 151 -17.72 2.38 7.95
CA LEU A 151 -16.54 1.67 7.45
C LEU A 151 -15.75 2.52 6.43
N GLY A 152 -16.45 3.17 5.49
CA GLY A 152 -15.82 4.08 4.53
C GLY A 152 -15.15 5.27 5.21
N ARG A 153 -15.77 5.82 6.27
CA ARG A 153 -15.17 6.86 7.11
C ARG A 153 -13.89 6.36 7.78
N LYS A 154 -13.90 5.17 8.38
CA LYS A 154 -12.72 4.56 9.03
C LYS A 154 -11.57 4.35 8.05
N VAL A 155 -11.84 3.88 6.84
CA VAL A 155 -10.84 3.71 5.77
C VAL A 155 -10.18 5.05 5.41
N ILE A 156 -10.97 6.09 5.15
CA ILE A 156 -10.43 7.40 4.78
C ILE A 156 -9.69 8.05 5.96
N GLN A 157 -10.24 7.97 7.17
CA GLN A 157 -9.64 8.57 8.36
C GLN A 157 -8.32 7.90 8.74
N SER A 158 -8.26 6.56 8.73
CA SER A 158 -7.01 5.83 8.98
C SER A 158 -5.93 6.23 7.97
N PHE A 159 -6.24 6.20 6.66
CA PHE A 159 -5.30 6.66 5.63
C PHE A 159 -4.76 8.07 5.89
N LEU A 160 -5.65 9.03 6.15
CA LEU A 160 -5.27 10.43 6.36
C LEU A 160 -4.48 10.61 7.66
N GLN A 161 -4.83 9.90 8.74
CA GLN A 161 -4.07 9.92 9.99
C GLN A 161 -2.66 9.39 9.73
N HIS A 162 -2.54 8.20 9.16
CA HIS A 162 -1.25 7.57 8.86
C HIS A 162 -0.39 8.45 7.93
N ALA A 163 -0.97 9.02 6.89
CA ALA A 163 -0.25 9.89 5.96
C ALA A 163 0.15 11.25 6.58
N LEU A 164 -0.75 11.94 7.29
CA LEU A 164 -0.55 13.32 7.75
C LEU A 164 0.01 13.42 9.18
N ARG A 165 -0.46 12.57 10.11
CA ARG A 165 -0.03 12.51 11.51
C ARG A 165 1.31 11.79 11.64
N ASP A 166 1.48 10.69 10.92
CA ASP A 166 2.63 9.80 11.13
C ASP A 166 3.66 9.95 10.01
N GLY A 167 3.20 10.17 8.77
CA GLY A 167 4.07 10.18 7.61
C GLY A 167 4.46 8.77 7.14
N LEU A 168 3.80 7.73 7.65
CA LEU A 168 3.90 6.34 7.23
C LEU A 168 2.50 5.85 6.95
N PHE A 169 2.22 5.37 5.75
CA PHE A 169 0.87 4.97 5.37
C PHE A 169 0.86 3.80 4.40
N HIS A 170 -0.24 3.05 4.43
CA HIS A 170 -0.50 1.97 3.49
C HIS A 170 -0.86 2.56 2.13
N ALA A 171 -0.01 2.37 1.12
CA ALA A 171 -0.20 2.99 -0.18
C ALA A 171 -1.11 2.19 -1.13
N ASP A 172 -1.43 0.93 -0.80
CA ASP A 172 -2.38 0.09 -1.53
C ASP A 172 -3.65 -0.28 -0.73
N MET A 173 -4.51 0.71 -0.41
CA MET A 173 -5.77 0.48 0.33
C MET A 173 -6.89 -0.17 -0.51
N HIS A 174 -6.54 -1.10 -1.39
CA HIS A 174 -7.50 -1.86 -2.18
C HIS A 174 -8.39 -2.73 -1.26
N PRO A 175 -9.71 -2.85 -1.52
CA PRO A 175 -10.62 -3.63 -0.66
C PRO A 175 -10.25 -5.10 -0.44
N GLY A 176 -9.40 -5.67 -1.30
CA GLY A 176 -8.88 -7.03 -1.15
C GLY A 176 -7.80 -7.18 -0.06
N ASN A 177 -7.15 -6.09 0.35
CA ASN A 177 -6.12 -6.08 1.40
C ASN A 177 -6.69 -5.66 2.76
N LEU A 178 -7.99 -5.36 2.81
CA LEU A 178 -8.66 -4.80 3.97
C LEU A 178 -9.77 -5.72 4.45
N PHE A 179 -9.84 -5.88 5.76
CA PHE A 179 -10.83 -6.69 6.45
C PHE A 179 -11.49 -5.86 7.56
N VAL A 180 -12.70 -6.21 7.93
CA VAL A 180 -13.30 -5.79 9.20
C VAL A 180 -13.30 -6.98 10.15
N ASP A 181 -12.71 -6.79 11.34
CA ASP A 181 -12.72 -7.83 12.38
C ASP A 181 -14.06 -7.86 13.14
N ASP A 182 -14.19 -8.84 14.04
CA ASP A 182 -15.37 -9.03 14.89
C ASP A 182 -15.68 -7.83 15.80
N SER A 183 -14.68 -7.01 16.08
CA SER A 183 -14.74 -5.81 16.90
C SER A 183 -15.08 -4.55 16.07
N GLY A 184 -15.27 -4.70 14.75
CA GLY A 184 -15.61 -3.61 13.84
C GLY A 184 -14.41 -2.72 13.47
N ARG A 185 -13.17 -3.18 13.70
CA ARG A 185 -11.94 -2.47 13.36
C ARG A 185 -11.50 -2.81 11.94
N LEU A 186 -10.88 -1.84 11.28
CA LEU A 186 -10.23 -2.05 9.99
C LEU A 186 -8.90 -2.79 10.20
N VAL A 187 -8.71 -3.88 9.47
CA VAL A 187 -7.48 -4.66 9.49
C VAL A 187 -6.88 -4.69 8.09
N ALA A 188 -5.66 -4.17 7.94
CA ALA A 188 -4.91 -4.23 6.69
C ALA A 188 -3.90 -5.39 6.72
N VAL A 189 -3.74 -6.14 5.63
CA VAL A 189 -2.93 -7.38 5.62
C VAL A 189 -1.79 -7.44 4.60
N ASP A 190 -1.73 -6.56 3.59
CA ASP A 190 -0.66 -6.58 2.57
C ASP A 190 0.14 -5.27 2.58
N PHE A 191 1.35 -5.32 3.12
CA PHE A 191 2.20 -4.13 3.29
C PHE A 191 3.32 -4.07 2.25
N GLY A 192 3.13 -4.72 1.10
CA GLY A 192 4.10 -4.69 0.01
C GLY A 192 4.34 -3.29 -0.55
N ILE A 193 3.35 -2.39 -0.43
CA ILE A 193 3.45 -1.00 -0.90
C ILE A 193 3.15 -0.04 0.25
N MET A 194 4.22 0.49 0.83
CA MET A 194 4.17 1.53 1.87
C MET A 194 4.65 2.87 1.34
N GLY A 195 3.95 3.92 1.75
CA GLY A 195 4.32 5.30 1.48
C GLY A 195 4.94 5.97 2.69
N ARG A 196 5.88 6.88 2.43
CA ARG A 196 6.48 7.75 3.45
C ARG A 196 6.42 9.21 3.04
N LEU A 197 6.04 10.08 3.97
CA LEU A 197 6.02 11.52 3.78
C LEU A 197 6.87 12.19 4.87
N GLY A 198 7.83 13.00 4.43
CA GLY A 198 8.56 13.89 5.33
C GLY A 198 7.67 15.01 5.83
N LEU A 199 8.15 15.76 6.82
CA LEU A 199 7.37 16.86 7.42
C LEU A 199 6.98 17.91 6.38
N LYS A 200 7.83 18.16 5.37
CA LYS A 200 7.53 19.12 4.30
C LYS A 200 6.36 18.63 3.44
N GLU A 201 6.39 17.38 3.02
CA GLU A 201 5.35 16.77 2.19
C GLU A 201 4.03 16.65 2.96
N ARG A 202 4.10 16.28 4.25
CA ARG A 202 2.93 16.24 5.15
C ARG A 202 2.27 17.60 5.28
N ARG A 203 3.08 18.65 5.51
CA ARG A 203 2.61 20.03 5.61
C ARG A 203 1.95 20.48 4.31
N PHE A 204 2.61 20.23 3.18
CA PHE A 204 2.08 20.53 1.85
C PHE A 204 0.69 19.88 1.64
N LEU A 205 0.57 18.58 1.93
CA LEU A 205 -0.69 17.86 1.76
C LEU A 205 -1.77 18.41 2.70
N ALA A 206 -1.43 18.69 3.96
CA ALA A 206 -2.35 19.28 4.92
C ALA A 206 -2.85 20.66 4.49
N GLU A 207 -1.97 21.52 3.97
CA GLU A 207 -2.34 22.86 3.50
C GLU A 207 -3.24 22.82 2.26
N ILE A 208 -3.02 21.87 1.34
CA ILE A 208 -3.93 21.64 0.21
C ILE A 208 -5.31 21.24 0.70
N LEU A 209 -5.39 20.23 1.56
CA LEU A 209 -6.68 19.74 2.06
C LEU A 209 -7.42 20.83 2.83
N LEU A 210 -6.73 21.56 3.70
CA LEU A 210 -7.29 22.70 4.43
C LEU A 210 -7.79 23.79 3.48
N GLY A 211 -7.00 24.13 2.44
CA GLY A 211 -7.39 25.12 1.45
C GLY A 211 -8.64 24.70 0.66
N PHE A 212 -8.79 23.42 0.32
CA PHE A 212 -10.04 22.93 -0.27
C PHE A 212 -11.23 23.03 0.70
N ILE A 213 -11.06 22.66 1.98
CA ILE A 213 -12.12 22.71 3.01
C ILE A 213 -12.57 24.15 3.28
N THR A 214 -11.60 25.07 3.37
CA THR A 214 -11.84 26.49 3.68
C THR A 214 -12.16 27.33 2.43
N ARG A 215 -12.12 26.70 1.25
CA ARG A 215 -12.28 27.34 -0.08
C ARG A 215 -11.24 28.42 -0.38
N ASP A 216 -10.07 28.35 0.25
CA ASP A 216 -8.91 29.17 -0.09
C ASP A 216 -8.15 28.58 -1.28
N TYR A 217 -8.76 28.64 -2.45
CA TYR A 217 -8.19 28.09 -3.68
C TYR A 217 -6.91 28.83 -4.12
N ARG A 218 -6.71 30.07 -3.67
CA ARG A 218 -5.47 30.81 -3.90
C ARG A 218 -4.33 30.18 -3.09
N ARG A 219 -4.55 29.90 -1.80
CA ARG A 219 -3.54 29.21 -0.99
C ARG A 219 -3.24 27.83 -1.53
N VAL A 220 -4.24 27.06 -1.95
CA VAL A 220 -4.02 25.76 -2.61
C VAL A 220 -3.10 25.93 -3.83
N ALA A 221 -3.35 26.93 -4.68
CA ALA A 221 -2.50 27.19 -5.83
C ALA A 221 -1.05 27.51 -5.40
N GLU A 222 -0.86 28.48 -4.51
CA GLU A 222 0.48 28.86 -4.01
C GLU A 222 1.27 27.67 -3.49
N VAL A 223 0.63 26.81 -2.70
CA VAL A 223 1.22 25.59 -2.14
C VAL A 223 1.70 24.64 -3.24
N HIS A 224 0.94 24.46 -4.33
CA HIS A 224 1.36 23.65 -5.50
C HIS A 224 2.60 24.20 -6.22
N PHE A 225 2.76 25.53 -6.27
CA PHE A 225 3.98 26.16 -6.79
C PHE A 225 5.15 26.01 -5.80
N GLU A 226 4.92 26.21 -4.50
CA GLU A 226 5.94 26.05 -3.44
C GLU A 226 6.51 24.61 -3.41
N ALA A 227 5.68 23.60 -3.68
CA ALA A 227 6.13 22.21 -3.79
C ALA A 227 6.72 21.83 -5.15
N GLY A 228 6.68 22.72 -6.14
CA GLY A 228 7.26 22.49 -7.46
C GLY A 228 6.44 21.59 -8.39
N TYR A 229 5.16 21.33 -8.07
CA TYR A 229 4.26 20.59 -8.96
C TYR A 229 3.84 21.40 -10.18
N VAL A 230 3.85 22.73 -10.05
CA VAL A 230 3.55 23.66 -11.15
C VAL A 230 4.79 24.48 -11.47
N PRO A 231 5.24 24.50 -12.74
CA PRO A 231 6.35 25.35 -13.15
C PRO A 231 6.11 26.84 -12.85
N ALA A 232 7.13 27.52 -12.33
CA ALA A 232 7.06 28.92 -11.88
C ALA A 232 6.66 29.94 -12.96
N HIS A 233 6.67 29.56 -14.25
CA HIS A 233 6.27 30.45 -15.35
C HIS A 233 4.75 30.47 -15.59
N HIS A 234 3.96 29.61 -14.93
CA HIS A 234 2.50 29.67 -14.99
C HIS A 234 1.93 30.68 -13.97
N SER A 235 0.74 31.23 -14.23
CA SER A 235 0.05 32.16 -13.32
C SER A 235 -0.64 31.41 -12.18
N ILE A 236 -0.39 31.89 -10.95
CA ILE A 236 -1.06 31.42 -9.74
C ILE A 236 -2.57 31.71 -9.82
N GLU A 237 -2.98 32.88 -10.34
CA GLU A 237 -4.40 33.23 -10.48
C GLU A 237 -5.15 32.26 -11.40
N ASN A 238 -4.59 31.97 -12.58
CA ASN A 238 -5.20 31.04 -13.53
C ASN A 238 -5.29 29.63 -12.95
N PHE A 239 -4.25 29.20 -12.22
CA PHE A 239 -4.25 27.90 -11.56
C PHE A 239 -5.26 27.83 -10.40
N ALA A 240 -5.38 28.89 -9.60
CA ALA A 240 -6.39 29.00 -8.55
C ALA A 240 -7.82 28.94 -9.11
N GLN A 241 -8.06 29.57 -10.27
CA GLN A 241 -9.34 29.47 -10.96
C GLN A 241 -9.65 28.04 -11.41
N ALA A 242 -8.65 27.31 -11.92
CA ALA A 242 -8.79 25.90 -12.27
C ALA A 242 -9.07 25.02 -11.04
N ILE A 243 -8.34 25.24 -9.94
CA ILE A 243 -8.57 24.56 -8.66
C ILE A 243 -10.00 24.81 -8.15
N ARG A 244 -10.49 26.05 -8.24
CA ARG A 244 -11.87 26.42 -7.85
C ARG A 244 -12.90 25.62 -8.64
N ALA A 245 -12.71 25.46 -9.95
CA ALA A 245 -13.62 24.67 -10.79
C ALA A 245 -13.71 23.20 -10.36
N ILE A 246 -12.65 22.65 -9.76
CA ILE A 246 -12.62 21.30 -9.19
C ILE A 246 -13.22 21.29 -7.77
N GLY A 247 -12.92 22.30 -6.96
CA GLY A 247 -13.29 22.37 -5.54
C GLY A 247 -14.75 22.74 -5.27
N GLU A 248 -15.37 23.63 -6.06
CA GLU A 248 -16.76 24.07 -5.85
C GLU A 248 -17.78 22.91 -5.97
N PRO A 249 -17.68 22.00 -6.96
CA PRO A 249 -18.58 20.84 -7.06
C PRO A 249 -18.58 19.94 -5.82
N ILE A 250 -17.45 19.81 -5.12
CA ILE A 250 -17.32 18.95 -3.92
C ILE A 250 -18.23 19.46 -2.80
N HIS A 251 -18.38 20.78 -2.67
CA HIS A 251 -19.21 21.40 -1.64
C HIS A 251 -20.71 21.37 -1.95
N ASN A 252 -21.08 21.21 -3.23
CA ASN A 252 -22.46 21.22 -3.69
C ASN A 252 -23.11 19.83 -3.75
N ARG A 253 -22.33 18.76 -3.55
CA ARG A 253 -22.87 17.40 -3.38
C ARG A 253 -23.31 17.22 -1.94
N ARG A 254 -24.61 17.43 -1.69
CA ARG A 254 -25.29 17.04 -0.44
C ARG A 254 -25.70 15.57 -0.49
#